data_AF-A0A0A9Y2F6-F1
#
_entry.id   AF-A0A0A9Y2F6-F1
#
_cell.length_a   1.000
_cell.length_b   1.000
_cell.length_c   1.000
_cell.angle_alpha   90.00
_cell.angle_beta   90.00
_cell.angle_gamma   90.00
#
_symmetry.space_group_name_H-M   'P 1'
#
loop_
_entity.id
_entity.type
_entity.pdbx_description
1 polymer ?
#
loop_
_entity_poly.entity_id
_entity_poly.type
_entity_poly.pdbx_seq_one_letter_code
_entity_poly.pdbx_strand_id
1 'polypeptide(L)'
;MCIPPVFSHLICRCRLDYRKQENRSLYISLFKHMMSIGSRACYRTALEFSKLILSLDPDGDPLAIILAMDFYALRAQEYDWLLKMFHECEPTRNLSQLPNFAYSLAVAHFQLGDVEAAHAQLQKALIQFPGVLLALTEKCSVQVDSRILNSSFFRDATDKQSKSLTQLEVLYVARCYHVWKESELLPWLENNVHRVLDRVEAHDPLVEEWEKHRQTRYPATPRNILRHIILSDVKDIPILTSEELPAPMFNFDPLPPADSINLYTRPTRTATYEENGTLVIFLRSLMPNYNMNQVVSDEAGDEAAEGAGGAGGSGVDFRRSVASLLDAMRDLVSNIHLPDVPGDGDVEDDPDSDDHP
;
A
#
# COMPACT_ATOMS: atom_id res chain seq x y z
N MET A 1 -17.81 24.61 -27.29
CA MET A 1 -17.41 24.24 -25.92
C MET A 1 -17.87 22.80 -25.72
N CYS A 2 -17.02 21.83 -26.06
CA CYS A 2 -17.35 20.41 -26.06
C CYS A 2 -16.20 19.68 -25.37
N ILE A 3 -16.51 18.99 -24.27
CA ILE A 3 -15.61 18.07 -23.58
C ILE A 3 -15.46 16.84 -24.50
N PRO A 4 -14.26 16.44 -24.91
CA PRO A 4 -14.08 15.22 -25.70
C PRO A 4 -14.22 13.98 -24.79
N PRO A 5 -14.76 12.87 -25.30
CA PRO A 5 -15.14 11.70 -24.50
C PRO A 5 -13.97 10.73 -24.19
N VAL A 6 -12.72 11.18 -24.23
CA VAL A 6 -11.56 10.29 -24.04
C VAL A 6 -10.40 11.03 -23.40
N PHE A 7 -10.01 10.57 -22.22
CA PHE A 7 -8.84 11.02 -21.48
C PHE A 7 -7.58 10.63 -22.27
N SER A 8 -7.01 11.53 -23.07
CA SER A 8 -5.74 11.29 -23.77
C SER A 8 -4.57 11.41 -22.77
N HIS A 9 -3.98 10.27 -22.38
CA HIS A 9 -3.02 10.16 -21.27
C HIS A 9 -1.73 10.96 -21.48
N LEU A 10 -1.36 11.21 -22.75
CA LEU A 10 -0.18 11.98 -23.13
C LEU A 10 -0.38 13.50 -23.08
N ILE A 11 -1.61 13.99 -22.86
CA ILE A 11 -1.97 15.42 -22.94
C ILE A 11 -2.31 16.02 -21.57
N CYS A 12 -2.24 15.24 -20.48
CA CYS A 12 -2.44 15.80 -19.15
C CYS A 12 -1.32 16.83 -18.85
N ARG A 13 -1.65 18.11 -18.99
CA ARG A 13 -0.74 19.24 -18.70
C ARG A 13 -0.55 19.47 -17.21
N CYS A 14 -1.25 18.71 -16.36
CA CYS A 14 -1.25 18.85 -14.93
C CYS A 14 -0.29 17.83 -14.30
N ARG A 15 1.01 18.04 -14.52
CA ARG A 15 2.05 17.26 -13.83
C ARG A 15 2.14 17.70 -12.38
N LEU A 16 2.30 16.75 -11.46
CA LEU A 16 2.36 17.03 -10.03
C LEU A 16 3.54 16.31 -9.38
N ASP A 17 4.56 17.05 -8.98
CA ASP A 17 5.78 16.48 -8.41
C ASP A 17 5.53 15.84 -7.03
N TYR A 18 5.75 14.53 -6.90
CA TYR A 18 5.56 13.78 -5.65
C TYR A 18 6.60 14.12 -4.57
N ARG A 19 7.72 14.74 -4.94
CA ARG A 19 8.75 15.16 -3.98
C ARG A 19 8.24 16.26 -3.05
N LYS A 20 7.30 17.08 -3.51
CA LYS A 20 6.63 18.09 -2.68
C LYS A 20 5.65 17.43 -1.72
N GLN A 21 5.83 17.65 -0.42
CA GLN A 21 5.04 17.00 0.63
C GLN A 21 3.52 17.22 0.45
N GLU A 22 3.13 18.41 0.00
CA GLU A 22 1.74 18.83 -0.16
C GLU A 22 1.00 17.95 -1.18
N ASN A 23 1.71 17.58 -2.25
CA ASN A 23 1.16 16.83 -3.36
C ASN A 23 0.90 15.36 -3.00
N ARG A 24 1.64 14.79 -2.04
CA ARG A 24 1.58 13.35 -1.70
C ARG A 24 0.20 12.93 -1.22
N SER A 25 -0.46 13.80 -0.45
CA SER A 25 -1.82 13.57 0.04
C SER A 25 -2.79 13.27 -1.11
N LEU A 26 -2.73 14.02 -2.21
CA LEU A 26 -3.57 13.80 -3.39
C LEU A 26 -3.30 12.44 -4.03
N TYR A 27 -2.03 12.10 -4.26
CA TYR A 27 -1.65 10.80 -4.82
C TYR A 27 -2.18 9.64 -3.97
N ILE A 28 -1.99 9.72 -2.65
CA ILE A 28 -2.40 8.67 -1.71
C ILE A 28 -3.94 8.59 -1.63
N SER A 29 -4.63 9.73 -1.59
CA SER A 29 -6.10 9.76 -1.61
C SER A 29 -6.66 9.16 -2.90
N LEU A 30 -6.11 9.52 -4.07
CA LEU A 30 -6.52 8.93 -5.36
C LEU A 30 -6.23 7.43 -5.40
N PHE A 31 -5.07 6.98 -4.91
CA PHE A 31 -4.73 5.57 -4.81
C PHE A 31 -5.73 4.80 -3.95
N LYS A 32 -6.01 5.29 -2.74
CA LYS A 32 -6.96 4.64 -1.81
C LYS A 32 -8.37 4.64 -2.39
N HIS A 33 -8.77 5.71 -3.07
CA HIS A 33 -10.06 5.77 -3.76
C HIS A 33 -10.15 4.77 -4.92
N MET A 34 -9.10 4.67 -5.75
CA MET A 34 -8.99 3.66 -6.81
C MET A 34 -9.14 2.25 -6.26
N MET A 35 -8.44 1.92 -5.18
CA MET A 35 -8.55 0.61 -4.51
C MET A 35 -9.97 0.36 -3.97
N SER A 36 -10.59 1.37 -3.35
CA SER A 36 -11.96 1.29 -2.81
C SER A 36 -13.02 1.10 -3.90
N ILE A 37 -12.86 1.76 -5.05
CA ILE A 37 -13.72 1.54 -6.23
C ILE A 37 -13.51 0.13 -6.79
N GLY A 38 -12.25 -0.31 -6.86
CA GLY A 38 -11.89 -1.65 -7.33
C GLY A 38 -12.48 -2.78 -6.48
N SER A 39 -12.54 -2.62 -5.16
CA SER A 39 -13.15 -3.62 -4.26
C SER A 39 -14.68 -3.72 -4.43
N ARG A 40 -15.31 -2.67 -4.97
CA ARG A 40 -16.75 -2.64 -5.31
C ARG A 40 -17.04 -3.11 -6.75
N ALA A 41 -16.06 -3.74 -7.40
CA ALA A 41 -16.13 -4.24 -8.78
C ALA A 41 -16.36 -3.17 -9.86
N CYS A 42 -16.09 -1.90 -9.58
CA CYS A 42 -16.14 -0.82 -10.56
C CYS A 42 -14.80 -0.71 -11.32
N TYR A 43 -14.39 -1.79 -11.99
CA TYR A 43 -13.04 -1.93 -12.55
C TYR A 43 -12.71 -0.93 -13.66
N ARG A 44 -13.68 -0.60 -14.52
CA ARG A 44 -13.52 0.42 -15.57
C ARG A 44 -13.18 1.79 -14.97
N THR A 45 -13.91 2.20 -13.93
CA THR A 45 -13.63 3.46 -13.23
C THR A 45 -12.29 3.40 -12.51
N ALA A 46 -11.98 2.30 -11.83
CA ALA A 46 -10.70 2.12 -11.17
C ALA A 46 -9.53 2.23 -12.16
N LEU A 47 -9.67 1.66 -13.36
CA LEU A 47 -8.69 1.80 -14.44
C LEU A 47 -8.48 3.27 -14.83
N GLU A 48 -9.56 4.05 -15.03
CA GLU A 48 -9.44 5.49 -15.33
C GLU A 48 -8.77 6.28 -14.20
N PHE A 49 -8.97 5.89 -12.94
CA PHE A 49 -8.19 6.46 -11.83
C PHE A 49 -6.72 6.04 -11.87
N SER A 50 -6.40 4.79 -12.20
CA SER A 50 -4.99 4.36 -12.37
C SER A 50 -4.29 5.20 -13.45
N LYS A 51 -4.98 5.43 -14.56
CA LYS A 51 -4.53 6.24 -15.68
C LYS A 51 -4.34 7.70 -15.29
N LEU A 52 -5.28 8.26 -14.53
CA LEU A 52 -5.18 9.61 -13.97
C LEU A 52 -3.95 9.74 -13.07
N ILE A 53 -3.76 8.83 -12.11
CA ILE A 53 -2.62 8.91 -11.17
C ILE A 53 -1.30 8.80 -11.92
N LEU A 54 -1.19 7.86 -12.87
CA LEU A 54 0.01 7.73 -13.70
C LEU A 54 0.26 8.99 -14.54
N SER A 55 -0.78 9.69 -14.99
CA SER A 55 -0.62 10.93 -15.77
C SER A 55 -0.03 12.12 -14.97
N LEU A 56 -0.10 12.08 -13.63
CA LEU A 56 0.45 13.14 -12.78
C LEU A 56 1.99 13.11 -12.75
N ASP A 57 2.58 11.92 -12.78
CA ASP A 57 4.02 11.68 -12.89
C ASP A 57 4.29 10.37 -13.66
N PRO A 58 4.23 10.42 -15.01
CA PRO A 58 4.35 9.22 -15.86
C PRO A 58 5.73 8.56 -15.78
N ASP A 59 6.77 9.37 -15.57
CA ASP A 59 8.16 8.93 -15.57
C ASP A 59 8.55 8.35 -14.19
N GLY A 60 8.14 9.03 -13.11
CA GLY A 60 8.50 8.62 -11.75
C GLY A 60 7.63 7.49 -11.18
N ASP A 61 6.34 7.43 -11.55
CA ASP A 61 5.33 6.51 -10.99
C ASP A 61 5.56 6.25 -9.48
N PRO A 62 5.41 7.28 -8.63
CA PRO A 62 5.87 7.28 -7.24
C PRO A 62 5.17 6.25 -6.35
N LEU A 63 4.00 5.77 -6.78
CA LEU A 63 3.18 4.75 -6.12
C LEU A 63 3.12 3.42 -6.89
N ALA A 64 3.97 3.25 -7.91
CA ALA A 64 4.03 2.06 -8.77
C ALA A 64 2.64 1.59 -9.25
N ILE A 65 1.80 2.53 -9.69
CA ILE A 65 0.43 2.27 -10.17
C ILE A 65 0.41 1.23 -11.28
N ILE A 66 1.47 1.17 -12.07
CA ILE A 66 1.64 0.22 -13.17
C ILE A 66 1.43 -1.25 -12.73
N LEU A 67 1.71 -1.58 -11.46
CA LEU A 67 1.54 -2.91 -10.90
C LEU A 67 0.07 -3.33 -10.69
N ALA A 68 -0.88 -2.39 -10.80
CA ALA A 68 -2.31 -2.65 -10.65
C ALA A 68 -3.12 -2.42 -11.94
N MET A 69 -2.54 -1.77 -12.95
CA MET A 69 -3.26 -1.39 -14.17
C MET A 69 -3.71 -2.61 -14.98
N ASP A 70 -2.87 -3.64 -15.05
CA ASP A 70 -3.15 -4.88 -15.77
C ASP A 70 -4.39 -5.58 -15.22
N PHE A 71 -4.51 -5.69 -13.89
CA PHE A 71 -5.68 -6.26 -13.23
C PHE A 71 -6.96 -5.51 -13.60
N TYR A 72 -6.95 -4.18 -13.49
CA TYR A 72 -8.13 -3.39 -13.80
C TYR A 72 -8.49 -3.44 -15.28
N ALA A 73 -7.51 -3.51 -16.17
CA ALA A 73 -7.74 -3.67 -17.60
C ALA A 73 -8.38 -5.02 -17.93
N LEU A 74 -7.85 -6.13 -17.38
CA LEU A 74 -8.43 -7.46 -17.56
C LEU A 74 -9.86 -7.54 -17.04
N ARG A 75 -10.11 -7.03 -15.83
CA ARG A 75 -11.45 -7.06 -15.22
C ARG A 75 -12.45 -6.11 -15.87
N ALA A 76 -11.96 -5.08 -16.55
CA ALA A 76 -12.79 -4.18 -17.36
C ALA A 76 -12.95 -4.66 -18.81
N GLN A 77 -12.35 -5.80 -19.20
CA GLN A 77 -12.33 -6.34 -20.56
C GLN A 77 -11.67 -5.39 -21.59
N GLU A 78 -10.71 -4.59 -21.14
CA GLU A 78 -10.00 -3.61 -21.96
C GLU A 78 -8.66 -4.19 -22.46
N TYR A 79 -8.75 -5.34 -23.13
CA TYR A 79 -7.61 -6.12 -23.59
C TYR A 79 -6.78 -5.38 -24.64
N ASP A 80 -7.43 -4.81 -25.66
CA ASP A 80 -6.77 -4.02 -26.71
C ASP A 80 -6.02 -2.82 -26.14
N TRP A 81 -6.62 -2.15 -25.14
CA TRP A 81 -5.98 -1.03 -24.46
C TRP A 81 -4.73 -1.49 -23.69
N LEU A 82 -4.79 -2.63 -23.00
CA LEU A 82 -3.65 -3.18 -22.27
C LEU A 82 -2.49 -3.52 -23.20
N LEU A 83 -2.77 -4.20 -24.32
CA LEU A 83 -1.77 -4.53 -25.34
C LEU A 83 -1.13 -3.27 -25.93
N LYS A 84 -1.96 -2.28 -26.30
CA LYS A 84 -1.48 -1.01 -26.83
C LYS A 84 -0.59 -0.27 -25.82
N MET A 85 -1.03 -0.17 -24.57
CA MET A 85 -0.25 0.50 -23.51
C MET A 85 1.07 -0.21 -23.26
N PHE A 86 1.09 -1.55 -23.28
CA PHE A 86 2.31 -2.33 -23.17
C PHE A 86 3.32 -1.96 -24.27
N HIS A 87 2.89 -1.96 -25.54
CA HIS A 87 3.78 -1.61 -26.65
C HIS A 87 4.31 -0.17 -26.59
N GLU A 88 3.49 0.77 -26.13
CA GLU A 88 3.89 2.19 -25.99
C GLU A 88 4.87 2.40 -24.82
N CYS A 89 4.71 1.67 -23.72
CA CYS A 89 5.52 1.85 -22.50
C CYS A 89 6.71 0.89 -22.37
N GLU A 90 6.77 -0.19 -23.14
CA GLU A 90 7.86 -1.18 -23.07
C GLU A 90 9.25 -0.56 -23.26
N PRO A 91 9.50 0.32 -24.26
CA PRO A 91 10.84 0.86 -24.50
C PRO A 91 11.40 1.70 -23.36
N THR A 92 10.54 2.32 -22.56
CA THR A 92 10.93 3.23 -21.47
C THR A 92 10.86 2.56 -20.10
N ARG A 93 9.93 1.63 -19.90
CA ARG A 93 9.63 1.05 -18.58
C ARG A 93 10.01 -0.42 -18.43
N ASN A 94 10.33 -1.11 -19.52
CA ASN A 94 10.63 -2.54 -19.52
C ASN A 94 9.56 -3.38 -18.81
N LEU A 95 8.28 -3.18 -19.19
CA LEU A 95 7.14 -3.84 -18.58
C LEU A 95 7.21 -5.37 -18.71
N SER A 96 7.90 -5.90 -19.72
CA SER A 96 8.15 -7.34 -19.90
C SER A 96 8.94 -7.98 -18.75
N GLN A 97 9.58 -7.16 -17.91
CA GLN A 97 10.29 -7.59 -16.71
C GLN A 97 9.40 -7.59 -15.46
N LEU A 98 8.09 -7.42 -15.59
CA LEU A 98 7.17 -7.48 -14.47
C LEU A 98 6.25 -8.71 -14.60
N PRO A 99 6.09 -9.52 -13.54
CA PRO A 99 5.26 -10.73 -13.61
C PRO A 99 3.81 -10.39 -13.93
N ASN A 100 3.30 -9.25 -13.46
CA ASN A 100 1.92 -8.86 -13.70
C ASN A 100 1.64 -8.67 -15.20
N PHE A 101 2.49 -7.96 -15.94
CA PHE A 101 2.33 -7.80 -17.39
C PHE A 101 2.56 -9.12 -18.13
N ALA A 102 3.61 -9.87 -17.81
CA ALA A 102 3.92 -11.10 -18.53
C ALA A 102 2.74 -12.08 -18.54
N TYR A 103 2.09 -12.28 -17.40
CA TYR A 103 0.90 -13.12 -17.32
C TYR A 103 -0.37 -12.45 -17.85
N SER A 104 -0.62 -11.18 -17.51
CA SER A 104 -1.84 -10.50 -17.92
C SER A 104 -1.94 -10.28 -19.44
N LEU A 105 -0.82 -10.07 -20.13
CA LEU A 105 -0.79 -9.98 -21.59
C LEU A 105 -1.16 -11.32 -22.25
N ALA A 106 -0.69 -12.44 -21.68
CA ALA A 106 -1.06 -13.76 -22.17
C ALA A 106 -2.56 -14.01 -22.04
N VAL A 107 -3.16 -13.61 -20.91
CA VAL A 107 -4.63 -13.66 -20.70
C VAL A 107 -5.35 -12.73 -21.68
N ALA A 108 -4.84 -11.52 -21.93
CA ALA A 108 -5.45 -10.59 -22.89
C ALA A 108 -5.49 -11.16 -24.31
N HIS A 109 -4.39 -11.77 -24.79
CA HIS A 109 -4.37 -12.46 -26.09
C HIS A 109 -5.37 -13.64 -26.13
N PHE A 110 -5.45 -14.42 -25.05
CA PHE A 110 -6.38 -15.54 -24.96
C PHE A 110 -7.84 -15.05 -25.10
N GLN A 111 -8.21 -13.99 -24.37
CA GLN A 111 -9.55 -13.43 -24.38
C GLN A 111 -9.93 -12.77 -25.72
N LEU A 112 -8.94 -12.28 -26.48
CA LEU A 112 -9.13 -11.77 -27.84
C LEU A 112 -9.22 -12.89 -28.90
N GLY A 113 -9.00 -14.15 -28.53
CA GLY A 113 -9.02 -15.29 -29.43
C GLY A 113 -7.73 -15.51 -30.23
N ASP A 114 -6.65 -14.78 -29.90
CA ASP A 114 -5.32 -14.98 -30.49
C ASP A 114 -4.57 -16.09 -29.73
N VAL A 115 -4.95 -17.33 -30.03
CA VAL A 115 -4.50 -18.52 -29.30
C VAL A 115 -3.00 -18.76 -29.44
N GLU A 116 -2.42 -18.51 -30.62
CA GLU A 116 -0.99 -18.71 -30.86
C GLU A 116 -0.14 -17.73 -30.04
N ALA A 117 -0.49 -16.43 -30.06
CA ALA A 117 0.19 -15.45 -29.24
C ALA A 117 -0.02 -15.72 -27.75
N ALA A 118 -1.24 -16.10 -27.34
CA ALA A 118 -1.55 -16.44 -25.96
C ALA A 118 -0.65 -17.57 -25.43
N HIS A 119 -0.52 -18.67 -26.19
CA HIS A 119 0.36 -19.79 -25.83
C HIS A 119 1.82 -19.35 -25.71
N ALA A 120 2.33 -18.64 -26.71
CA ALA A 120 3.72 -18.17 -26.72
C ALA A 120 4.00 -17.25 -25.52
N GLN A 121 3.10 -16.30 -25.22
CA GLN A 121 3.25 -15.37 -24.11
C GLN A 121 3.13 -16.09 -22.75
N LEU A 122 2.18 -17.01 -22.58
CA LEU A 122 2.02 -17.71 -21.31
C LEU A 122 3.22 -18.63 -21.01
N GLN A 123 3.69 -19.38 -22.00
CA GLN A 123 4.88 -20.22 -21.83
C GLN A 123 6.11 -19.38 -21.51
N LYS A 124 6.27 -18.23 -22.18
CA LYS A 124 7.33 -17.27 -21.86
C LYS A 124 7.20 -16.75 -20.43
N ALA A 125 6.01 -16.34 -20.00
CA ALA A 125 5.76 -15.85 -18.64
C ALA A 125 6.09 -16.91 -17.57
N LEU A 126 5.68 -18.17 -17.79
CA LEU A 126 6.00 -19.30 -16.91
C LEU A 126 7.50 -19.58 -16.81
N ILE A 127 8.25 -19.38 -17.89
CA ILE A 127 9.72 -19.53 -17.89
C ILE A 127 10.39 -18.34 -17.17
N GLN A 128 9.87 -17.14 -17.38
CA GLN A 128 10.40 -15.90 -16.79
C GLN A 128 10.16 -15.85 -15.27
N PHE A 129 8.95 -16.21 -14.84
CA PHE A 129 8.42 -16.01 -13.49
C PHE A 129 7.77 -17.29 -12.93
N PRO A 130 8.54 -18.39 -12.79
CA PRO A 130 7.98 -19.68 -12.38
C PRO A 130 7.36 -19.69 -10.98
N GLY A 131 7.75 -18.76 -10.09
CA GLY A 131 7.21 -18.70 -8.72
C GLY A 131 5.75 -18.28 -8.64
N VAL A 132 5.18 -17.73 -9.72
CA VAL A 132 3.74 -17.44 -9.81
C VAL A 132 2.89 -18.71 -9.80
N LEU A 133 3.35 -19.80 -10.43
CA LEU A 133 2.49 -20.97 -10.70
C LEU A 133 1.94 -21.58 -9.41
N LEU A 134 2.82 -22.00 -8.49
CA LEU A 134 2.39 -22.70 -7.28
C LEU A 134 1.58 -21.79 -6.35
N ALA A 135 2.01 -20.54 -6.19
CA ALA A 135 1.28 -19.53 -5.42
C ALA A 135 -0.12 -19.27 -6.00
N LEU A 136 -0.25 -19.22 -7.33
CA LEU A 136 -1.52 -19.05 -8.01
C LEU A 136 -2.44 -20.24 -7.81
N THR A 137 -1.94 -21.46 -7.99
CA THR A 137 -2.75 -22.69 -7.83
C THR A 137 -3.22 -22.89 -6.40
N GLU A 138 -2.39 -22.54 -5.41
CA GLU A 138 -2.76 -22.54 -3.99
C GLU A 138 -3.90 -21.56 -3.72
N LYS A 139 -3.78 -20.31 -4.19
CA LYS A 139 -4.85 -19.29 -4.05
C LYS A 139 -6.13 -19.65 -4.81
N CYS A 140 -6.00 -20.38 -5.92
CA CYS A 140 -7.15 -20.89 -6.66
C CYS A 140 -7.78 -22.14 -6.01
N SER A 141 -7.12 -22.74 -5.01
CA SER A 141 -7.51 -24.01 -4.39
C SER A 141 -7.57 -25.16 -5.39
N VAL A 142 -6.64 -25.18 -6.33
CA VAL A 142 -6.51 -26.19 -7.40
C VAL A 142 -5.39 -27.16 -7.04
N GLN A 143 -5.66 -28.46 -7.21
CA GLN A 143 -4.64 -29.49 -7.04
C GLN A 143 -3.75 -29.52 -8.28
N VAL A 144 -2.45 -29.38 -8.07
CA VAL A 144 -1.44 -29.55 -9.13
C VAL A 144 -1.09 -31.03 -9.27
N ASP A 145 -0.72 -31.44 -10.49
CA ASP A 145 -0.33 -32.81 -10.74
C ASP A 145 1.04 -33.17 -10.11
N SER A 146 1.35 -34.45 -10.11
CA SER A 146 2.62 -34.95 -9.56
C SER A 146 3.84 -34.52 -10.40
N ARG A 147 3.67 -34.28 -11.70
CA ARG A 147 4.77 -33.87 -12.59
C ARG A 147 5.28 -32.48 -12.21
N ILE A 148 4.37 -31.55 -11.94
CA ILE A 148 4.66 -30.19 -11.51
C ILE A 148 5.33 -30.20 -10.13
N LEU A 149 4.78 -30.95 -9.17
CA LEU A 149 5.33 -31.03 -7.81
C LEU A 149 6.73 -31.67 -7.76
N ASN A 150 7.02 -32.61 -8.65
CA ASN A 150 8.32 -33.26 -8.74
C ASN A 150 9.36 -32.43 -9.53
N SER A 151 8.92 -31.43 -10.31
CA SER A 151 9.81 -30.55 -11.07
C SER A 151 10.49 -29.54 -10.16
N SER A 152 11.83 -29.61 -10.08
CA SER A 152 12.65 -28.64 -9.37
C SER A 152 12.56 -27.22 -9.95
N PHE A 153 12.10 -27.08 -11.20
CA PHE A 153 11.94 -25.79 -11.86
C PHE A 153 10.84 -24.94 -11.21
N PHE A 154 9.67 -25.53 -10.93
CA PHE A 154 8.57 -24.83 -10.27
C PHE A 154 8.64 -24.92 -8.75
N ARG A 155 8.99 -26.09 -8.21
CA ARG A 155 9.05 -26.31 -6.75
C ARG A 155 10.08 -25.41 -6.07
N ASP A 156 11.28 -25.31 -6.64
CA ASP A 156 12.39 -24.57 -6.03
C ASP A 156 12.47 -23.11 -6.55
N ALA A 157 11.49 -22.67 -7.36
CA ALA A 157 11.50 -21.36 -8.03
C ALA A 157 11.66 -20.20 -7.03
N THR A 158 10.84 -20.20 -5.98
CA THR A 158 10.80 -19.16 -4.95
C THR A 158 12.10 -19.10 -4.14
N ASP A 159 12.74 -20.25 -3.90
CA ASP A 159 13.98 -20.35 -3.13
C ASP A 159 15.21 -19.91 -3.93
N LYS A 160 15.19 -20.13 -5.26
CA LYS A 160 16.30 -19.79 -6.16
C LYS A 160 16.30 -18.33 -6.64
N GLN A 161 15.27 -17.56 -6.31
CA GLN A 161 15.13 -16.17 -6.75
C GLN A 161 15.23 -15.17 -5.59
N SER A 162 15.31 -13.89 -5.91
CA SER A 162 15.36 -12.85 -4.87
C SER A 162 14.01 -12.67 -4.19
N LYS A 163 14.04 -12.29 -2.92
CA LYS A 163 12.82 -11.97 -2.15
C LYS A 163 12.01 -10.82 -2.80
N SER A 164 12.71 -9.88 -3.45
CA SER A 164 12.10 -8.77 -4.19
C SER A 164 11.25 -9.26 -5.36
N LEU A 165 11.73 -10.25 -6.11
CA LEU A 165 10.94 -10.86 -7.18
C LEU A 165 9.74 -11.62 -6.62
N THR A 166 9.95 -12.42 -5.57
CA THR A 166 8.86 -13.13 -4.88
C THR A 166 7.75 -12.18 -4.42
N GLN A 167 8.07 -10.98 -3.92
CA GLN A 167 7.07 -9.97 -3.58
C GLN A 167 6.22 -9.54 -4.79
N LEU A 168 6.84 -9.33 -5.96
CA LEU A 168 6.12 -8.94 -7.18
C LEU A 168 5.20 -10.06 -7.67
N GLU A 169 5.66 -11.30 -7.64
CA GLU A 169 4.87 -12.47 -8.01
C GLU A 169 3.68 -12.67 -7.08
N VAL A 170 3.89 -12.63 -5.76
CA VAL A 170 2.82 -12.74 -4.77
C VAL A 170 1.85 -11.56 -4.88
N LEU A 171 2.33 -10.34 -5.16
CA LEU A 171 1.49 -9.17 -5.39
C LEU A 171 0.57 -9.35 -6.59
N TYR A 172 1.11 -9.87 -7.70
CA TYR A 172 0.31 -10.21 -8.87
C TYR A 172 -0.73 -11.28 -8.53
N VAL A 173 -0.31 -12.39 -7.92
CA VAL A 173 -1.20 -13.51 -7.56
C VAL A 173 -2.33 -13.04 -6.65
N ALA A 174 -2.01 -12.32 -5.56
CA ALA A 174 -2.99 -11.85 -4.60
C ALA A 174 -4.08 -10.97 -5.26
N ARG A 175 -3.73 -10.23 -6.30
CA ARG A 175 -4.64 -9.36 -7.04
C ARG A 175 -5.41 -10.11 -8.12
N CYS A 176 -4.72 -10.93 -8.91
CA CYS A 176 -5.23 -11.47 -10.17
C CYS A 176 -5.75 -12.91 -10.08
N TYR A 177 -5.59 -13.64 -8.97
CA TYR A 177 -6.02 -15.05 -8.90
C TYR A 177 -7.50 -15.27 -9.24
N HIS A 178 -8.37 -14.28 -8.98
CA HIS A 178 -9.78 -14.36 -9.37
C HIS A 178 -10.02 -14.41 -10.87
N VAL A 179 -9.15 -13.79 -11.68
CA VAL A 179 -9.21 -13.87 -13.14
C VAL A 179 -8.99 -15.32 -13.56
N TRP A 180 -8.00 -15.98 -12.97
CA TRP A 180 -7.68 -17.36 -13.28
C TRP A 180 -8.76 -18.36 -12.88
N LYS A 181 -9.70 -18.02 -11.99
CA LYS A 181 -10.83 -18.91 -11.65
C LYS A 181 -11.87 -19.04 -12.77
N GLU A 182 -11.72 -18.33 -13.88
CA GLU A 182 -12.55 -18.53 -15.07
C GLU A 182 -12.35 -19.96 -15.64
N SER A 183 -13.45 -20.58 -16.08
CA SER A 183 -13.51 -22.02 -16.37
C SER A 183 -12.51 -22.49 -17.43
N GLU A 184 -12.12 -21.62 -18.36
CA GLU A 184 -11.24 -21.96 -19.48
C GLU A 184 -9.76 -21.73 -19.18
N LEU A 185 -9.45 -20.82 -18.24
CA LEU A 185 -8.08 -20.37 -18.00
C LEU A 185 -7.25 -21.38 -17.22
N LEU A 186 -7.82 -22.09 -16.23
CA LEU A 186 -7.09 -23.10 -15.47
C LEU A 186 -6.68 -24.33 -16.31
N PRO A 187 -7.58 -24.96 -17.08
CA PRO A 187 -7.19 -26.04 -17.98
C PRO A 187 -6.18 -25.59 -19.04
N TRP A 188 -6.33 -24.36 -19.54
CA TRP A 188 -5.37 -23.77 -20.47
C TRP A 188 -4.00 -23.56 -19.82
N LEU A 189 -3.96 -23.07 -18.57
CA LEU A 189 -2.72 -22.91 -17.80
C LEU A 189 -2.01 -24.25 -17.63
N GLU A 190 -2.74 -25.28 -17.19
CA GLU A 190 -2.20 -26.63 -16.98
C GLU A 190 -1.50 -27.18 -18.23
N ASN A 191 -2.17 -27.11 -19.40
CA ASN A 191 -1.59 -27.56 -20.67
C ASN A 191 -0.29 -26.80 -21.01
N ASN A 192 -0.25 -25.48 -20.82
CA ASN A 192 0.97 -24.70 -21.09
C ASN A 192 2.09 -24.99 -20.08
N VAL A 193 1.75 -25.33 -18.83
CA VAL A 193 2.73 -25.77 -17.84
C VAL A 193 3.41 -27.07 -18.28
N HIS A 194 2.67 -28.05 -18.80
CA HIS A 194 3.28 -29.26 -19.37
C HIS A 194 4.21 -28.96 -20.54
N ARG A 195 3.82 -28.04 -21.44
CA ARG A 195 4.70 -27.60 -22.53
C ARG A 195 5.97 -26.93 -22.03
N VAL A 196 5.90 -26.15 -20.96
CA VAL A 196 7.08 -25.54 -20.33
C VAL A 196 7.96 -26.60 -19.70
N LEU A 197 7.39 -27.60 -19.03
CA LEU A 197 8.16 -28.74 -18.50
C LEU A 197 8.89 -29.50 -19.62
N ASP A 198 8.24 -29.75 -20.75
CA ASP A 198 8.90 -30.36 -21.92
C ASP A 198 10.08 -29.51 -22.40
N ARG A 199 9.96 -28.17 -22.39
CA ARG A 199 11.05 -27.24 -22.77
C ARG A 199 12.19 -27.23 -21.75
N VAL A 200 11.87 -27.32 -20.46
CA VAL A 200 12.87 -27.43 -19.38
C VAL A 200 13.65 -28.73 -19.51
N GLU A 201 12.97 -29.85 -19.74
CA GLU A 201 13.59 -31.16 -19.98
C GLU A 201 14.46 -31.15 -21.25
N ALA A 202 14.05 -30.41 -22.28
CA ALA A 202 14.81 -30.19 -23.51
C ALA A 202 15.98 -29.19 -23.36
N HIS A 203 16.21 -28.63 -22.17
CA HIS A 203 17.28 -27.64 -21.91
C HIS A 203 17.19 -26.41 -22.82
N ASP A 204 15.97 -25.88 -23.02
CA ASP A 204 15.73 -24.68 -23.82
C ASP A 204 16.63 -23.51 -23.33
N PRO A 205 17.41 -22.86 -24.22
CA PRO A 205 18.29 -21.74 -23.86
C PRO A 205 17.59 -20.60 -23.12
N LEU A 206 16.29 -20.40 -23.38
CA LEU A 206 15.49 -19.37 -22.72
C LEU A 206 15.39 -19.63 -21.20
N VAL A 207 15.36 -20.89 -20.78
CA VAL A 207 15.26 -21.25 -19.35
C VAL A 207 16.53 -20.84 -18.60
N GLU A 208 17.70 -21.12 -19.18
CA GLU A 208 19.00 -20.76 -18.60
C GLU A 208 19.21 -19.23 -18.61
N GLU A 209 18.82 -18.56 -19.69
CA GLU A 209 18.89 -17.09 -19.79
C GLU A 209 18.07 -16.42 -18.67
N TRP A 210 16.83 -16.87 -18.48
CA TRP A 210 15.94 -16.25 -17.50
C TRP A 210 16.27 -16.61 -16.06
N GLU A 211 16.90 -17.76 -15.82
CA GLU A 211 17.49 -18.05 -14.51
C GLU A 211 18.54 -16.99 -14.11
N LYS A 212 19.44 -16.62 -15.03
CA LYS A 212 20.44 -15.56 -14.79
C LYS A 212 19.79 -14.18 -14.63
N HIS A 213 18.75 -13.89 -15.42
CA HIS A 213 18.01 -12.63 -15.30
C HIS A 213 17.30 -12.49 -13.95
N ARG A 214 16.67 -13.55 -13.43
CA ARG A 214 16.01 -13.51 -12.09
C ARG A 214 16.99 -13.21 -10.96
N GLN A 215 18.23 -13.69 -11.07
CA GLN A 215 19.26 -13.44 -10.05
C GLN A 215 19.81 -12.01 -10.08
N THR A 216 19.83 -11.36 -11.24
CA THR A 216 20.51 -10.06 -11.44
C THR A 216 19.57 -8.86 -11.49
N ARG A 217 18.34 -9.02 -11.97
CA ARG A 217 17.42 -7.89 -12.26
C ARG A 217 16.61 -7.41 -11.06
N TYR A 218 16.52 -8.19 -9.98
CA TYR A 218 15.67 -7.87 -8.82
C TYR A 218 16.45 -7.83 -7.49
N PRO A 219 17.55 -7.07 -7.38
CA PRO A 219 18.43 -7.09 -6.20
C PRO A 219 17.72 -6.60 -4.92
N ALA A 220 16.88 -5.58 -5.03
CA ALA A 220 16.14 -4.99 -3.91
C ALA A 220 14.81 -4.41 -4.40
N THR A 221 13.81 -4.34 -3.51
CA THR A 221 12.50 -3.77 -3.83
C THR A 221 12.57 -2.24 -3.84
N PRO A 222 12.29 -1.58 -4.97
CA PRO A 222 12.29 -0.12 -5.05
C PRO A 222 11.28 0.54 -4.10
N ARG A 223 11.60 1.75 -3.65
CA ARG A 223 10.78 2.49 -2.65
C ARG A 223 9.34 2.72 -3.12
N ASN A 224 9.10 3.02 -4.39
CA ASN A 224 7.74 3.18 -4.94
C ASN A 224 6.93 1.87 -4.90
N ILE A 225 7.56 0.72 -5.13
CA ILE A 225 6.93 -0.60 -5.00
C ILE A 225 6.61 -0.91 -3.52
N LEU A 226 7.52 -0.58 -2.60
CA LEU A 226 7.23 -0.71 -1.16
C LEU A 226 6.04 0.17 -0.74
N ARG A 227 5.96 1.42 -1.22
CA ARG A 227 4.77 2.28 -1.02
C ARG A 227 3.52 1.62 -1.55
N HIS A 228 3.57 1.05 -2.76
CA HIS A 228 2.44 0.35 -3.35
C HIS A 228 1.96 -0.80 -2.48
N ILE A 229 2.88 -1.63 -1.95
CA ILE A 229 2.55 -2.76 -1.08
C ILE A 229 1.87 -2.26 0.21
N ILE A 230 2.46 -1.27 0.88
CA ILE A 230 1.91 -0.66 2.10
C ILE A 230 0.51 -0.07 1.85
N LEU A 231 0.35 0.67 0.76
CA LEU A 231 -0.92 1.31 0.44
C LEU A 231 -1.99 0.31 -0.04
N SER A 232 -1.59 -0.78 -0.68
CA SER A 232 -2.51 -1.84 -1.13
C SER A 232 -3.04 -2.71 0.02
N ASP A 233 -2.35 -2.70 1.18
CA ASP A 233 -2.74 -3.47 2.38
C ASP A 233 -2.94 -4.97 2.11
N VAL A 234 -2.07 -5.54 1.28
CA VAL A 234 -2.09 -6.99 0.97
C VAL A 234 -1.37 -7.73 2.09
N LYS A 235 -2.15 -8.44 2.93
CA LYS A 235 -1.68 -9.10 4.15
C LYS A 235 -0.58 -10.15 3.94
N ASP A 236 -0.55 -10.77 2.77
CA ASP A 236 0.31 -11.93 2.49
C ASP A 236 1.74 -11.53 2.06
N ILE A 237 2.07 -10.24 2.02
CA ILE A 237 3.34 -9.76 1.47
C ILE A 237 4.16 -9.09 2.58
N PRO A 238 5.28 -9.68 3.01
CA PRO A 238 6.15 -9.04 4.00
C PRO A 238 6.76 -7.77 3.40
N ILE A 239 6.87 -6.70 4.18
CA ILE A 239 7.54 -5.47 3.75
C ILE A 239 9.06 -5.67 3.89
N LEU A 240 9.75 -5.79 2.75
CA LEU A 240 11.21 -5.93 2.70
C LEU A 240 11.89 -4.56 2.76
N THR A 241 11.97 -3.98 3.95
CA THR A 241 12.73 -2.74 4.17
C THR A 241 14.16 -3.07 4.59
N SER A 242 15.15 -2.59 3.84
CA SER A 242 16.57 -2.77 4.15
C SER A 242 17.16 -1.65 5.03
N GLU A 243 16.38 -0.60 5.30
CA GLU A 243 16.78 0.59 6.05
C GLU A 243 16.11 0.58 7.43
N GLU A 244 16.89 0.80 8.49
CA GLU A 244 16.38 1.30 9.76
C GLU A 244 15.60 2.58 9.48
N LEU A 245 14.27 2.50 9.48
CA LEU A 245 13.40 3.60 9.10
C LEU A 245 13.63 4.77 10.07
N PRO A 246 14.17 5.92 9.63
CA PRO A 246 14.56 6.99 10.54
C PRO A 246 13.37 7.77 11.12
N ALA A 247 12.13 7.41 10.77
CA ALA A 247 10.93 8.10 11.20
C ALA A 247 9.75 7.13 11.39
N PRO A 248 8.81 7.44 12.30
CA PRO A 248 7.56 6.70 12.41
C PRO A 248 6.86 6.67 11.05
N MET A 249 6.59 5.46 10.54
CA MET A 249 5.85 5.27 9.30
C MET A 249 4.40 5.67 9.52
N PHE A 250 3.92 6.63 8.73
CA PHE A 250 2.52 7.00 8.73
C PHE A 250 1.83 6.45 7.48
N ASN A 251 0.62 5.90 7.66
CA ASN A 251 -0.20 5.42 6.55
C ASN A 251 -0.60 6.54 5.56
N PHE A 252 -0.55 7.80 5.99
CA PHE A 252 -0.87 8.97 5.16
C PHE A 252 0.33 9.51 4.36
N ASP A 253 1.55 9.04 4.63
CA ASP A 253 2.75 9.34 3.83
C ASP A 253 3.80 8.21 3.99
N PRO A 254 3.56 7.02 3.42
CA PRO A 254 4.47 5.91 3.59
C PRO A 254 5.75 6.13 2.79
N LEU A 255 6.89 5.93 3.45
CA LEU A 255 8.24 5.98 2.85
C LEU A 255 8.47 7.24 2.00
N PRO A 256 8.47 8.46 2.57
CA PRO A 256 8.63 9.69 1.79
C PRO A 256 9.92 9.66 0.92
N PRO A 257 9.97 10.36 -0.23
CA PRO A 257 11.17 10.42 -1.07
C PRO A 257 12.39 10.94 -0.28
N ALA A 258 13.58 10.41 -0.56
CA ALA A 258 14.81 10.88 0.10
C ALA A 258 15.12 12.35 -0.25
N ASP A 259 14.73 12.79 -1.44
CA ASP A 259 14.83 14.14 -1.98
C ASP A 259 13.53 14.96 -1.75
N SER A 260 12.90 14.78 -0.58
CA SER A 260 11.69 15.50 -0.19
C SER A 260 11.87 17.02 -0.22
N ILE A 261 10.95 17.72 -0.89
CA ILE A 261 10.88 19.18 -0.91
C ILE A 261 9.81 19.61 0.10
N ASN A 262 10.24 20.18 1.22
CA ASN A 262 9.35 20.74 2.24
C ASN A 262 9.34 22.26 2.13
N LEU A 263 8.19 22.84 1.75
CA LEU A 263 8.03 24.30 1.67
C LEU A 263 7.61 24.91 3.02
N TYR A 264 7.09 24.10 3.92
CA TYR A 264 6.75 24.51 5.27
C TYR A 264 7.94 24.37 6.21
N THR A 265 8.46 25.50 6.68
CA THR A 265 9.35 25.51 7.84
C THR A 265 8.49 25.42 9.08
N ARG A 266 8.60 24.32 9.84
CA ARG A 266 8.01 24.26 11.18
C ARG A 266 8.65 25.39 12.00
N PRO A 267 7.86 26.31 12.58
CA PRO A 267 8.42 27.30 13.50
C PRO A 267 9.08 26.54 14.64
N THR A 268 10.33 26.89 14.95
CA THR A 268 11.00 26.39 16.15
C THR A 268 10.13 26.79 17.33
N ARG A 269 9.49 25.81 17.97
CA ARG A 269 8.82 26.05 19.23
C ARG A 269 9.93 26.39 20.20
N THR A 270 10.06 27.66 20.56
CA THR A 270 10.77 28.02 21.79
C THR A 270 10.03 27.27 22.89
N ALA A 271 10.67 26.23 23.43
CA ALA A 271 10.24 25.66 24.69
C ALA A 271 10.37 26.80 25.70
N THR A 272 9.28 27.53 25.94
CA THR A 272 9.16 28.27 27.18
C THR A 272 9.21 27.19 28.26
N TYR A 273 10.37 27.11 28.92
CA TYR A 273 10.53 26.40 30.18
C TYR A 273 9.62 27.10 31.20
N GLU A 274 8.33 26.85 31.09
CA GLU A 274 7.38 27.07 32.15
C GLU A 274 7.18 25.71 32.79
N GLU A 275 7.63 25.61 34.04
CA GLU A 275 7.52 24.49 34.97
C GLU A 275 6.51 23.43 34.52
N ASN A 276 7.01 22.28 34.04
CA ASN A 276 6.18 21.17 33.58
C ASN A 276 5.49 20.51 34.78
N GLY A 277 4.43 21.11 35.30
CA GLY A 277 3.54 20.45 36.25
C GLY A 277 2.91 19.20 35.62
N THR A 278 2.67 18.15 36.43
CA THR A 278 2.06 16.88 36.00
C THR A 278 0.76 17.08 35.22
N LEU A 279 0.00 18.13 35.55
CA LEU A 279 -1.25 18.51 34.87
C LEU A 279 -0.99 19.01 33.43
N VAL A 280 0.10 19.74 33.19
CA VAL A 280 0.51 20.20 31.85
C VAL A 280 0.94 19.01 30.99
N ILE A 281 1.68 18.05 31.58
CA ILE A 281 2.06 16.81 30.90
C ILE A 281 0.81 15.98 30.54
N PHE A 282 -0.16 15.91 31.45
CA PHE A 282 -1.44 15.25 31.21
C PHE A 282 -2.25 15.94 30.10
N LEU A 283 -2.41 17.26 30.14
CA LEU A 283 -3.12 17.97 29.07
C LEU A 283 -2.39 17.88 27.72
N ARG A 284 -1.05 17.82 27.74
CA ARG A 284 -0.25 17.53 26.54
C ARG A 284 -0.50 16.12 26.03
N SER A 285 -0.70 15.13 26.90
CA SER A 285 -0.97 13.74 26.48
C SER A 285 -2.32 13.56 25.78
N LEU A 286 -3.26 14.48 25.99
CA LEU A 286 -4.55 14.51 25.28
C LEU A 286 -4.45 15.09 23.86
N MET A 287 -3.32 15.71 23.49
CA MET A 287 -3.16 16.30 22.17
C MET A 287 -2.76 15.23 21.13
N PRO A 288 -3.30 15.27 19.90
CA PRO A 288 -3.04 14.27 18.85
C PRO A 288 -1.56 14.09 18.46
N ASN A 289 -0.73 15.10 18.78
CA ASN A 289 0.70 15.14 18.45
C ASN A 289 1.60 14.88 19.66
N TYR A 290 1.09 14.31 20.75
CA TYR A 290 1.92 13.97 21.91
C TYR A 290 2.84 12.79 21.58
N ASN A 291 4.14 12.98 21.79
CA ASN A 291 5.13 11.90 21.69
C ASN A 291 6.06 11.94 22.90
N MET A 292 5.93 10.94 23.78
CA MET A 292 6.70 10.86 25.02
C MET A 292 8.21 10.73 24.77
N ASN A 293 8.61 10.09 23.66
CA ASN A 293 10.02 9.94 23.31
C ASN A 293 10.66 11.27 22.89
N GLN A 294 9.85 12.23 22.42
CA GLN A 294 10.33 13.56 22.02
C GLN A 294 10.62 14.44 23.25
N VAL A 295 9.88 14.24 24.35
CA VAL A 295 10.09 14.92 25.63
C VAL A 295 11.39 14.44 26.28
N VAL A 296 11.67 13.13 26.22
CA VAL A 296 12.87 12.53 26.82
C VAL A 296 14.15 12.82 26.01
N SER A 297 14.06 12.91 24.68
CA SER A 297 15.21 13.25 23.85
C SER A 297 15.69 14.70 24.02
N ASP A 298 14.80 15.61 24.41
CA ASP A 298 15.16 17.00 24.72
C ASP A 298 15.73 17.13 26.15
N GLU A 299 15.42 16.21 27.07
CA GLU A 299 16.00 16.14 28.42
C GLU A 299 17.39 15.45 28.45
N ALA A 300 17.61 14.44 27.60
CA ALA A 300 18.88 13.71 27.55
C ALA A 300 20.02 14.47 26.84
N GLY A 301 19.74 15.61 26.21
CA GLY A 301 20.72 16.41 25.47
C GLY A 301 21.67 17.26 26.33
N ASP A 302 21.35 17.45 27.63
CA ASP A 302 22.07 18.42 28.48
C ASP A 302 22.71 17.82 29.75
N GLU A 303 22.58 16.52 30.01
CA GLU A 303 23.25 15.83 31.14
C GLU A 303 24.51 15.05 30.74
N ALA A 304 25.29 15.60 29.81
CA ALA A 304 26.65 15.12 29.53
C ALA A 304 27.72 15.95 30.27
N ALA A 305 27.55 16.18 31.57
CA ALA A 305 28.64 16.59 32.45
C ALA A 305 28.32 16.27 33.92
N GLU A 306 29.17 15.40 34.48
CA GLU A 306 29.32 15.06 35.91
C GLU A 306 28.43 13.97 36.52
N GLY A 307 29.11 12.92 37.01
CA GLY A 307 28.71 12.24 38.24
C GLY A 307 28.20 10.81 38.09
N ALA A 308 29.06 9.85 38.38
CA ALA A 308 28.68 8.46 38.62
C ALA A 308 27.79 8.33 39.88
N GLY A 309 26.67 7.61 39.77
CA GLY A 309 26.01 6.98 40.93
C GLY A 309 24.48 6.94 40.87
N GLY A 310 23.90 5.75 40.97
CA GLY A 310 22.55 5.56 41.51
C GLY A 310 21.45 5.18 40.53
N ALA A 311 21.43 3.94 40.06
CA ALA A 311 20.20 3.31 39.59
C ALA A 311 19.25 3.09 40.78
N GLY A 312 18.08 3.73 40.82
CA GLY A 312 17.05 3.37 41.80
C GLY A 312 15.90 4.35 42.13
N GLY A 313 15.81 5.56 41.55
CA GLY A 313 14.85 6.58 42.02
C GLY A 313 13.53 6.73 41.23
N SER A 314 13.55 6.57 39.90
CA SER A 314 12.49 7.16 39.04
C SER A 314 11.09 6.53 39.15
N GLY A 315 11.00 5.25 39.56
CA GLY A 315 9.71 4.55 39.64
C GLY A 315 8.86 4.92 40.86
N VAL A 316 9.48 5.40 41.94
CA VAL A 316 8.79 5.74 43.19
C VAL A 316 8.21 7.16 43.11
N ASP A 317 8.95 8.08 42.49
CA ASP A 317 8.52 9.47 42.29
C ASP A 317 7.38 9.57 41.27
N PHE A 318 7.40 8.75 40.22
CA PHE A 318 6.30 8.68 39.27
C PHE A 318 5.00 8.16 39.91
N ARG A 319 5.08 7.09 40.71
CA ARG A 319 3.88 6.55 41.40
C ARG A 319 3.31 7.54 42.43
N ARG A 320 4.16 8.28 43.14
CA ARG A 320 3.72 9.38 44.03
C ARG A 320 3.09 10.53 43.26
N SER A 321 3.67 10.92 42.13
CA SER A 321 3.14 11.97 41.24
C SER A 321 1.75 11.60 40.70
N VAL A 322 1.57 10.35 40.25
CA VAL A 322 0.26 9.85 39.76
C VAL A 322 -0.77 9.79 40.88
N ALA A 323 -0.39 9.33 42.08
CA ALA A 323 -1.29 9.31 43.23
C ALA A 323 -1.74 10.73 43.64
N SER A 324 -0.80 11.69 43.66
CA SER A 324 -1.10 13.10 43.94
C SER A 324 -2.00 13.74 42.88
N LEU A 325 -1.85 13.35 41.60
CA LEU A 325 -2.71 13.82 40.51
C LEU A 325 -4.13 13.27 40.64
N LEU A 326 -4.28 11.98 40.97
CA LEU A 326 -5.58 11.35 41.15
C LEU A 326 -6.34 11.93 42.35
N ASP A 327 -5.64 12.23 43.45
CA ASP A 327 -6.25 12.92 44.60
C ASP A 327 -6.65 14.35 44.24
N ALA A 328 -5.81 15.12 43.52
CA ALA A 328 -6.17 16.46 43.06
C ALA A 328 -7.38 16.48 42.11
N MET A 329 -7.49 15.48 41.20
CA MET A 329 -8.65 15.33 40.32
C MET A 329 -9.90 14.92 41.10
N ARG A 330 -9.76 14.07 42.11
CA ARG A 330 -10.86 13.68 43.00
C ARG A 330 -11.39 14.86 43.80
N ASP A 331 -10.49 15.72 44.28
CA ASP A 331 -10.83 16.93 45.03
C ASP A 331 -11.45 18.03 44.15
N LEU A 332 -11.04 18.09 42.88
CA LEU A 332 -11.67 18.99 41.91
C LEU A 332 -13.10 18.52 41.59
N VAL A 333 -13.28 17.22 41.34
CA VAL A 333 -14.60 16.64 41.02
C VAL A 333 -15.56 16.70 42.21
N SER A 334 -15.07 16.55 43.44
CA SER A 334 -15.89 16.68 44.64
C SER A 334 -16.33 18.12 44.93
N ASN A 335 -15.57 19.12 44.47
CA ASN A 335 -15.85 20.54 44.69
C ASN A 335 -16.59 21.22 43.54
N ILE A 336 -16.88 20.53 42.43
CA ILE A 336 -17.79 21.04 41.39
C ILE A 336 -19.23 20.94 41.94
N HIS A 337 -19.69 22.01 42.60
CA HIS A 337 -21.12 22.22 42.82
C HIS A 337 -21.73 22.72 41.51
N LEU A 338 -22.46 21.83 40.82
CA LEU A 338 -23.43 22.24 39.82
C LEU A 338 -24.57 22.94 40.58
N PRO A 339 -24.92 24.21 40.28
CA PRO A 339 -26.10 24.80 40.86
C PRO A 339 -27.34 24.02 40.39
N ASP A 340 -28.22 23.66 41.32
CA ASP A 340 -29.50 23.02 41.02
C ASP A 340 -30.32 23.91 40.09
N VAL A 341 -30.60 23.41 38.89
CA VAL A 341 -31.56 24.02 37.98
C VAL A 341 -32.95 23.82 38.60
N PRO A 342 -33.76 24.87 38.83
CA PRO A 342 -35.13 24.71 39.30
C PRO A 342 -35.89 23.87 38.27
N GLY A 343 -36.47 22.76 38.73
CA GLY A 343 -37.30 21.90 37.88
C GLY A 343 -38.53 22.67 37.40
N ASP A 344 -38.67 22.77 36.08
CA ASP A 344 -39.97 23.06 35.45
C ASP A 344 -40.88 21.86 35.75
N GLY A 345 -41.68 22.02 36.81
CA GLY A 345 -42.80 21.15 37.12
C GLY A 345 -44.07 21.70 36.47
N ASP A 346 -44.69 20.84 35.68
CA ASP A 346 -46.12 20.76 35.40
C ASP A 346 -46.77 21.96 34.69
N VAL A 347 -46.76 21.92 33.35
CA VAL A 347 -47.82 22.52 32.54
C VAL A 347 -49.02 21.58 32.62
N GLU A 348 -49.94 21.86 33.54
CA GLU A 348 -51.29 21.30 33.51
C GLU A 348 -52.08 22.01 32.39
N ASP A 349 -52.46 21.24 31.37
CA ASP A 349 -53.52 21.59 30.42
C ASP A 349 -54.86 21.62 31.19
N ASP A 350 -55.52 22.76 31.25
CA ASP A 350 -56.98 22.81 31.42
C ASP A 350 -57.60 23.87 30.49
N PRO A 351 -58.62 23.51 29.70
CA PRO A 351 -59.30 24.40 28.76
C PRO A 351 -60.46 25.15 29.45
N ASP A 352 -60.98 26.15 28.75
CA ASP A 352 -62.19 26.95 29.08
C ASP A 352 -61.97 28.20 29.97
N SER A 353 -61.98 29.37 29.33
CA SER A 353 -62.96 30.41 29.67
C SER A 353 -63.03 31.50 28.59
N ASP A 354 -64.26 31.67 28.12
CA ASP A 354 -64.75 32.67 27.19
C ASP A 354 -64.61 34.14 27.65
N ASP A 355 -64.79 35.01 26.66
CA ASP A 355 -65.42 36.34 26.70
C ASP A 355 -64.67 37.55 27.30
N HIS A 356 -64.26 38.45 26.37
CA HIS A 356 -64.70 39.86 26.18
C HIS A 356 -64.76 40.84 27.37
N PRO A 357 -64.53 42.17 27.15
CA PRO A 357 -64.85 42.96 25.95
C PRO A 357 -63.65 43.38 25.09
#